data_AF-A0A2V2S3I8-F1
#
_entry.id   AF-A0A2V2S3I8-F1
#
_cell.length_a   1.000
_cell.length_b   1.000
_cell.length_c   1.000
_cell.angle_alpha   90.00
_cell.angle_beta   90.00
_cell.angle_gamma   90.00
#
_symmetry.space_group_name_H-M   'P 1'
#
loop_
_entity.id
_entity.type
_entity.pdbx_description
1 polymer ?
#
loop_
_entity_poly.entity_id
_entity_poly.type
_entity_poly.pdbx_seq_one_letter_code
_entity_poly.pdbx_strand_id
1 'polypeptide(L)'
;MGVSAMALFDTGCSTDRRLVDFWTPQDREAEDLFYWGRATFLTGNTTYGTLPAGECCKIASNPSKSLGARRFAAALLFAFYVRAGFNVADMRKIMLHKEWLDDCAIRPVVIITGDNPWRLRGWHFKMRFFPDKAGDSDWNMSFTLAGKSMDPRKGITETDAKNFFKGDHSGENLMITEFVLYYPLPTPRSGLVAERHSTKGVGIQVRPWGWFELQ
;
A
#
# COMPACT_ATOMS: atom_id res chain seq x y z
N MET A 1 22.73 9.14 -32.75
CA MET A 1 21.30 8.84 -32.58
C MET A 1 21.19 7.92 -31.38
N GLY A 2 20.61 8.44 -30.29
CA GLY A 2 20.74 7.89 -28.94
C GLY A 2 19.88 6.64 -28.71
N VAL A 3 20.47 5.68 -28.00
CA VAL A 3 19.95 4.36 -27.67
C VAL A 3 18.98 4.48 -26.48
N SER A 4 17.70 4.14 -26.66
CA SER A 4 16.79 3.91 -25.51
C SER A 4 16.93 2.47 -25.05
N ALA A 5 17.76 2.26 -24.03
CA ALA A 5 17.81 1.01 -23.30
C ALA A 5 16.55 0.88 -22.42
N MET A 6 15.61 0.03 -22.81
CA MET A 6 14.61 -0.52 -21.90
C MET A 6 15.36 -1.39 -20.89
N ALA A 7 15.46 -0.92 -19.65
CA ALA A 7 15.95 -1.73 -18.55
C ALA A 7 14.88 -2.79 -18.20
N LEU A 8 14.99 -3.97 -18.81
CA LEU A 8 14.39 -5.21 -18.34
C LEU A 8 15.09 -5.57 -17.02
N PHE A 9 14.52 -5.14 -15.90
CA PHE A 9 14.89 -5.69 -14.60
C PHE A 9 14.14 -7.02 -14.42
N ASP A 10 14.81 -8.09 -14.84
CA ASP A 10 14.48 -9.45 -14.45
C ASP A 10 14.94 -9.65 -13.00
N THR A 11 14.05 -9.36 -12.05
CA THR A 11 14.28 -9.69 -10.64
C THR A 11 13.44 -10.90 -10.29
N GLY A 12 14.10 -12.06 -10.17
CA GLY A 12 13.51 -13.32 -9.76
C GLY A 12 12.63 -13.15 -8.51
N CYS A 13 11.34 -13.46 -8.69
CA CYS A 13 10.38 -13.56 -7.60
C CYS A 13 10.70 -14.78 -6.75
N SER A 14 11.50 -14.59 -5.71
CA SER A 14 11.53 -15.51 -4.56
C SER A 14 10.52 -15.00 -3.53
N THR A 15 9.25 -15.35 -3.67
CA THR A 15 8.37 -15.32 -2.49
C THR A 15 8.85 -16.43 -1.57
N ASP A 16 9.40 -16.09 -0.39
CA ASP A 16 9.80 -17.10 0.59
C ASP A 16 8.59 -18.00 0.87
N ARG A 17 8.70 -19.30 0.56
CA ARG A 17 7.60 -20.27 0.71
C ARG A 17 6.99 -20.24 2.12
N ARG A 18 7.77 -19.88 3.13
CA ARG A 18 7.34 -19.73 4.53
C ARG A 18 6.29 -18.64 4.76
N LEU A 19 6.12 -17.71 3.82
CA LEU A 19 5.10 -16.66 3.85
C LEU A 19 3.78 -17.09 3.19
N VAL A 20 3.79 -18.22 2.47
CA VAL A 20 2.72 -18.67 1.56
C VAL A 20 1.98 -19.93 2.08
N ASP A 21 2.40 -20.49 3.21
CA ASP A 21 1.95 -21.81 3.69
C ASP A 21 0.46 -21.90 4.14
N PHE A 22 -0.35 -20.86 3.97
CA PHE A 22 -1.77 -20.85 4.40
C PHE A 22 -2.74 -20.30 3.34
N TRP A 23 -2.53 -20.62 2.06
CA TRP A 23 -3.55 -20.33 1.06
C TRP A 23 -4.73 -21.28 1.26
N THR A 24 -5.79 -20.79 1.88
CA THR A 24 -7.06 -21.50 1.92
C THR A 24 -7.74 -21.42 0.55
N PRO A 25 -8.61 -22.39 0.18
CA PRO A 25 -9.41 -22.27 -1.04
C PRO A 25 -10.23 -20.97 -1.10
N GLN A 26 -10.70 -20.45 0.04
CA GLN A 26 -11.39 -19.15 0.13
C GLN A 26 -10.49 -17.98 -0.31
N ASP A 27 -9.18 -18.07 -0.08
CA ASP A 27 -8.24 -17.03 -0.50
C ASP A 27 -8.11 -16.94 -2.03
N ARG A 28 -8.30 -18.06 -2.75
CA ARG A 28 -8.32 -18.10 -4.21
C ARG A 28 -9.60 -17.50 -4.78
N GLU A 29 -10.76 -17.81 -4.20
CA GLU A 29 -12.05 -17.24 -4.66
C GLU A 29 -12.08 -15.71 -4.51
N ALA A 30 -11.44 -15.17 -3.46
CA ALA A 30 -11.29 -13.73 -3.29
C ALA A 30 -10.29 -13.10 -4.31
N GLU A 31 -9.44 -13.87 -4.99
CA GLU A 31 -8.60 -13.36 -6.09
C GLU A 31 -9.38 -13.09 -7.36
N ASP A 32 -10.41 -13.89 -7.60
CA ASP A 32 -11.25 -13.79 -8.78
C ASP A 32 -12.10 -12.51 -8.76
N LEU A 33 -12.18 -11.83 -7.61
CA LEU A 33 -12.81 -10.52 -7.44
C LEU A 33 -11.96 -9.35 -7.97
N PHE A 34 -10.69 -9.58 -8.32
CA PHE A 34 -9.79 -8.54 -8.82
C PHE A 34 -9.46 -8.74 -10.30
N TYR A 35 -9.46 -7.64 -11.04
CA TYR A 35 -8.82 -7.59 -12.35
C TYR A 35 -7.31 -7.41 -12.18
N TRP A 36 -6.52 -8.42 -12.56
CA TRP A 36 -5.08 -8.41 -12.39
C TRP A 36 -4.35 -7.84 -13.60
N GLY A 37 -3.44 -6.90 -13.34
CA GLY A 37 -2.58 -6.27 -14.33
C GLY A 37 -1.19 -5.94 -13.76
N ARG A 38 -0.45 -5.11 -14.49
CA ARG A 38 0.92 -4.68 -14.11
C ARG A 38 1.04 -3.20 -13.76
N ALA A 39 -0.05 -2.44 -13.88
CA ALA A 39 -0.05 -0.99 -13.69
C ALA A 39 -1.14 -0.58 -12.68
N THR A 40 -0.87 0.50 -11.96
CA THR A 40 -1.82 1.12 -11.03
C THR A 40 -2.97 1.81 -11.77
N PHE A 41 -4.18 1.70 -11.22
CA PHE A 41 -5.36 2.38 -11.74
C PHE A 41 -5.36 3.88 -11.41
N LEU A 42 -4.57 4.32 -10.42
CA LEU A 42 -4.42 5.74 -10.06
C LEU A 42 -3.95 6.61 -11.24
N THR A 43 -2.98 6.12 -12.03
CA THR A 43 -2.42 6.89 -13.15
C THR A 43 -3.38 7.09 -14.31
N GLY A 44 -4.32 6.16 -14.53
CA GLY A 44 -5.34 6.26 -15.58
C GLY A 44 -6.46 7.25 -15.26
N ASN A 45 -6.53 7.75 -14.02
CA ASN A 45 -7.66 8.55 -13.53
C ASN A 45 -7.27 9.97 -13.08
N THR A 46 -6.04 10.41 -13.36
CA THR A 46 -5.62 11.77 -12.99
C THR A 46 -4.92 12.50 -14.12
N THR A 47 -5.00 13.83 -14.08
CA THR A 47 -4.24 14.74 -14.95
C THR A 47 -2.77 14.85 -14.56
N TYR A 48 -2.40 14.33 -13.38
CA TYR A 48 -1.02 14.18 -12.97
C TYR A 48 -0.46 12.95 -13.69
N GLY A 49 0.45 13.17 -14.65
CA GLY A 49 1.22 12.07 -15.23
C GLY A 49 2.08 11.35 -14.17
N THR A 50 2.99 10.49 -14.59
CA THR A 50 3.94 9.85 -13.66
C THR A 50 4.84 10.90 -13.01
N LEU A 51 4.61 11.21 -11.73
CA LEU A 51 5.44 12.10 -10.92
C LEU A 51 6.60 11.31 -10.30
N PRO A 52 7.85 11.83 -10.27
CA PRO A 52 8.96 11.23 -9.53
C PRO A 52 8.61 11.04 -8.04
N ALA A 53 9.14 9.98 -7.41
CA ALA A 53 8.89 9.67 -5.99
C ALA A 53 9.13 10.88 -5.06
N GLY A 54 10.25 11.58 -5.24
CA GLY A 54 10.57 12.77 -4.44
C GLY A 54 9.59 13.93 -4.61
N GLU A 55 8.95 14.05 -5.79
CA GLU A 55 7.91 15.06 -6.01
C GLU A 55 6.60 14.67 -5.34
N CYS A 56 6.21 13.39 -5.39
CA CYS A 56 5.09 12.87 -4.62
C CYS A 56 5.25 13.18 -3.12
N CYS A 57 6.44 12.91 -2.56
CA CYS A 57 6.72 13.22 -1.17
C CYS A 57 6.65 14.73 -0.86
N LYS A 58 7.20 15.58 -1.75
CA LYS A 58 7.12 17.04 -1.58
C LYS A 58 5.68 17.54 -1.57
N ILE A 59 4.83 17.01 -2.46
CA ILE A 59 3.41 17.39 -2.51
C ILE A 59 2.71 16.92 -1.23
N ALA A 60 2.94 15.68 -0.79
CA ALA A 60 2.37 15.12 0.44
C ALA A 60 2.77 15.92 1.70
N SER A 61 4.02 16.38 1.78
CA SER A 61 4.53 17.20 2.90
C SER A 61 4.15 18.68 2.84
N ASN A 62 3.50 19.16 1.78
CA ASN A 62 3.23 20.59 1.61
C ASN A 62 1.85 21.00 2.18
N PRO A 63 1.79 21.73 3.30
CA PRO A 63 0.52 22.14 3.92
C PRO A 63 -0.27 23.16 3.08
N SER A 64 0.36 23.84 2.11
CA SER A 64 -0.34 24.75 1.19
C SER A 64 -1.09 24.02 0.08
N LYS A 65 -0.93 22.70 -0.05
CA LYS A 65 -1.69 21.88 -1.00
C LYS A 65 -3.00 21.42 -0.38
N SER A 66 -4.01 21.23 -1.24
CA SER A 66 -5.30 20.68 -0.82
C SER A 66 -5.14 19.28 -0.24
N LEU A 67 -6.01 18.91 0.70
CA LEU A 67 -5.99 17.60 1.34
C LEU A 67 -6.07 16.46 0.32
N GLY A 68 -6.92 16.61 -0.70
CA GLY A 68 -7.04 15.64 -1.80
C GLY A 68 -5.74 15.48 -2.58
N ALA A 69 -5.03 16.57 -2.88
CA ALA A 69 -3.73 16.51 -3.58
C ALA A 69 -2.65 15.82 -2.73
N ARG A 70 -2.61 16.09 -1.42
CA ARG A 70 -1.67 15.44 -0.49
C ARG A 70 -1.95 13.93 -0.39
N ARG A 71 -3.22 13.54 -0.22
CA ARG A 71 -3.69 12.14 -0.19
C ARG A 71 -3.37 11.41 -1.50
N PHE A 72 -3.66 12.03 -2.63
CA PHE A 72 -3.35 11.48 -3.94
C PHE A 72 -1.85 11.26 -4.12
N ALA A 73 -1.01 12.24 -3.79
CA ALA A 73 0.44 12.11 -3.92
C ALA A 73 1.01 10.99 -3.02
N ALA A 74 0.51 10.85 -1.79
CA ALA A 74 0.88 9.75 -0.91
C ALA A 74 0.47 8.39 -1.50
N ALA A 75 -0.77 8.25 -1.97
CA ALA A 75 -1.23 7.01 -2.59
C ALA A 75 -0.46 6.66 -3.86
N LEU A 76 -0.17 7.65 -4.72
CA LEU A 76 0.61 7.48 -5.95
C LEU A 76 2.04 7.02 -5.66
N LEU A 77 2.65 7.53 -4.57
CA LEU A 77 3.97 7.09 -4.12
C LEU A 77 3.98 5.57 -3.84
N PHE A 78 3.01 5.08 -3.07
CA PHE A 78 2.90 3.64 -2.81
C PHE A 78 2.58 2.85 -4.08
N ALA A 79 1.58 3.28 -4.84
CA ALA A 79 1.08 2.53 -5.99
C ALA A 79 2.12 2.34 -7.09
N PHE A 80 3.02 3.32 -7.28
CA PHE A 80 3.97 3.30 -8.39
C PHE A 80 5.38 2.91 -7.97
N TYR A 81 5.81 3.29 -6.76
CA TYR A 81 7.19 3.13 -6.33
C TYR A 81 7.39 2.03 -5.31
N VAL A 82 6.37 1.64 -4.55
CA VAL A 82 6.49 0.58 -3.55
C VAL A 82 6.05 -0.76 -4.15
N ARG A 83 6.81 -1.82 -3.86
CA ARG A 83 6.47 -3.18 -4.28
C ARG A 83 6.45 -4.13 -3.09
N ALA A 84 5.67 -5.20 -3.21
CA ALA A 84 5.81 -6.36 -2.34
C ALA A 84 7.27 -6.85 -2.33
N GLY A 85 7.78 -7.15 -1.14
CA GLY A 85 9.16 -7.52 -0.85
C GLY A 85 10.07 -6.36 -0.44
N PHE A 86 9.63 -5.10 -0.55
CA PHE A 86 10.45 -3.96 -0.15
C PHE A 86 10.77 -3.98 1.33
N ASN A 87 12.05 -3.81 1.65
CA ASN A 87 12.54 -3.74 3.02
C ASN A 87 12.78 -2.28 3.46
N VAL A 88 13.27 -2.11 4.69
CA VAL A 88 13.60 -0.80 5.28
C VAL A 88 14.56 0.02 4.41
N ALA A 89 15.57 -0.62 3.80
CA ALA A 89 16.55 0.07 2.97
C ALA A 89 15.95 0.54 1.64
N ASP A 90 15.02 -0.23 1.06
CA ASP A 90 14.28 0.17 -0.14
C ASP A 90 13.31 1.31 0.16
N MET A 91 12.59 1.24 1.29
CA MET A 91 11.75 2.33 1.76
C MET A 91 12.55 3.61 1.96
N ARG A 92 13.72 3.54 2.60
CA ARG A 92 14.61 4.69 2.81
C ARG A 92 14.98 5.41 1.51
N LYS A 93 15.16 4.68 0.40
CA LYS A 93 15.53 5.27 -0.90
C LYS A 93 14.38 6.05 -1.54
N ILE A 94 13.13 5.65 -1.26
CA ILE A 94 11.94 6.13 -1.96
C ILE A 94 11.16 7.15 -1.13
N MET A 95 11.08 6.95 0.19
CA MET A 95 10.39 7.80 1.14
C MET A 95 11.24 9.02 1.52
N LEU A 96 11.53 9.86 0.52
CA LEU A 96 12.14 11.18 0.71
C LEU A 96 11.15 12.11 1.44
N HIS A 97 11.61 13.16 2.13
CA HIS A 97 10.72 14.13 2.81
C HIS A 97 9.60 13.47 3.62
N LYS A 98 9.98 12.68 4.64
CA LYS A 98 9.11 11.74 5.35
C LYS A 98 8.21 12.36 6.43
N GLU A 99 8.16 13.69 6.52
CA GLU A 99 7.41 14.41 7.56
C GLU A 99 5.90 14.19 7.42
N TRP A 100 5.39 14.04 6.19
CA TRP A 100 3.97 13.79 5.95
C TRP A 100 3.46 12.47 6.56
N LEU A 101 4.34 11.49 6.81
CA LEU A 101 3.97 10.26 7.52
C LEU A 101 3.54 10.56 8.96
N ASP A 102 3.94 11.70 9.52
CA ASP A 102 3.50 12.13 10.84
C ASP A 102 2.04 12.58 10.88
N ASP A 103 1.52 13.04 9.74
CA ASP A 103 0.10 13.37 9.54
C ASP A 103 -0.75 12.15 9.17
N CYS A 104 -0.16 10.96 9.05
CA CYS A 104 -0.88 9.71 8.79
C CYS A 104 -1.16 8.94 10.08
N ALA A 105 -2.30 8.25 10.15
CA ALA A 105 -2.62 7.38 11.27
C ALA A 105 -2.38 5.92 10.88
N ILE A 106 -1.41 5.26 11.54
CA ILE A 106 -1.14 3.83 11.39
C ILE A 106 -1.66 3.12 12.63
N ARG A 107 -2.50 2.09 12.46
CA ARG A 107 -3.03 1.25 13.56
C ARG A 107 -2.83 -0.23 13.22
N PRO A 108 -2.53 -1.09 14.21
CA PRO A 108 -2.56 -2.52 14.00
C PRO A 108 -4.00 -2.95 13.73
N VAL A 109 -4.18 -3.99 12.94
CA VAL A 109 -5.50 -4.58 12.76
C VAL A 109 -5.56 -5.93 13.45
N VAL A 110 -6.44 -6.00 14.46
CA VAL A 110 -6.54 -7.13 15.40
C VAL A 110 -7.66 -8.09 15.02
N ILE A 111 -8.60 -7.66 14.17
CA ILE A 111 -9.74 -8.45 13.72
C ILE A 111 -9.80 -8.41 12.19
N ILE A 112 -9.71 -9.58 11.57
CA ILE A 112 -9.88 -9.77 10.13
C ILE A 112 -11.37 -10.02 9.88
N THR A 113 -12.13 -8.96 9.59
CA THR A 113 -13.47 -9.09 9.00
C THR A 113 -13.49 -8.46 7.61
N GLY A 114 -14.23 -9.08 6.68
CA GLY A 114 -14.39 -8.64 5.30
C GLY A 114 -13.21 -8.96 4.37
N ASP A 115 -13.20 -8.33 3.20
CA ASP A 115 -12.23 -8.52 2.10
C ASP A 115 -10.81 -8.03 2.39
N ASN A 116 -10.43 -7.93 3.67
CA ASN A 116 -9.12 -7.45 4.04
C ASN A 116 -8.05 -8.41 3.49
N PRO A 117 -7.06 -7.90 2.77
CA PRO A 117 -6.20 -8.66 1.87
C PRO A 117 -5.09 -9.41 2.60
N TRP A 118 -5.26 -9.78 3.86
CA TRP A 118 -4.18 -10.27 4.71
C TRP A 118 -3.96 -11.77 4.52
N ARG A 119 -3.50 -12.12 3.32
CA ARG A 119 -3.29 -13.51 2.90
C ARG A 119 -1.91 -14.01 3.30
N LEU A 120 -0.97 -13.11 3.55
CA LEU A 120 0.39 -13.46 3.93
C LEU A 120 0.55 -13.36 5.43
N ARG A 121 1.28 -14.32 6.02
CA ARG A 121 1.65 -14.26 7.43
C ARG A 121 2.44 -12.97 7.70
N GLY A 122 2.09 -12.29 8.78
CA GLY A 122 2.78 -11.09 9.21
C GLY A 122 1.98 -10.30 10.23
N TRP A 123 2.44 -9.08 10.47
CA TRP A 123 1.73 -8.08 11.27
C TRP A 123 0.94 -7.17 10.34
N HIS A 124 -0.37 -7.06 10.59
CA HIS A 124 -1.30 -6.34 9.73
C HIS A 124 -1.60 -4.96 10.28
N PHE A 125 -1.61 -3.98 9.39
CA PHE A 125 -1.81 -2.58 9.74
C PHE A 125 -2.73 -1.90 8.74
N LYS A 126 -3.37 -0.84 9.21
CA LYS A 126 -4.09 0.13 8.38
C LYS A 126 -3.47 1.50 8.56
N MET A 127 -3.06 2.11 7.45
CA MET A 127 -2.62 3.50 7.36
C MET A 127 -3.75 4.34 6.75
N ARG A 128 -4.25 5.34 7.47
CA ARG A 128 -5.15 6.36 6.91
C ARG A 128 -4.32 7.58 6.48
N PHE A 129 -4.47 7.99 5.22
CA PHE A 129 -3.75 9.13 4.68
C PHE A 129 -4.46 10.42 5.09
N PHE A 130 -3.76 11.25 5.87
CA PHE A 130 -4.24 12.57 6.33
C PHE A 130 -5.69 12.52 6.83
N PRO A 131 -5.98 11.77 7.91
CA PRO A 131 -7.34 11.65 8.41
C PRO A 131 -7.87 13.00 8.88
N ASP A 132 -9.19 13.15 8.84
CA ASP A 132 -9.87 14.31 9.38
C ASP A 132 -9.85 14.33 10.93
N LYS A 133 -10.56 15.30 11.52
CA LYS A 133 -10.64 15.44 12.98
C LYS A 133 -11.35 14.26 13.67
N ALA A 134 -12.19 13.50 12.95
CA ALA A 134 -12.82 12.30 13.45
C ALA A 134 -11.88 11.07 13.34
N GLY A 135 -10.73 11.22 12.68
CA GLY A 135 -9.76 10.16 12.48
C GLY A 135 -10.03 9.32 11.23
N ASP A 136 -10.90 9.80 10.33
CA ASP A 136 -11.33 9.08 9.14
C ASP A 136 -10.70 9.61 7.85
N SER A 137 -10.53 8.69 6.90
CA SER A 137 -10.05 8.98 5.55
C SER A 137 -10.56 7.91 4.59
N ASP A 138 -11.21 8.35 3.53
CA ASP A 138 -11.56 7.56 2.35
C ASP A 138 -10.32 7.12 1.55
N TRP A 139 -9.16 7.73 1.83
CA TRP A 139 -7.85 7.33 1.33
C TRP A 139 -7.08 6.56 2.41
N ASN A 140 -6.86 5.27 2.21
CA ASN A 140 -6.14 4.44 3.17
C ASN A 140 -5.40 3.28 2.52
N MET A 141 -4.52 2.65 3.29
CA MET A 141 -3.75 1.48 2.88
C MET A 141 -3.82 0.43 3.97
N SER A 142 -4.30 -0.76 3.64
CA SER A 142 -4.11 -1.95 4.48
C SER A 142 -2.84 -2.66 4.03
N PHE A 143 -1.92 -3.00 4.92
CA PHE A 143 -0.64 -3.62 4.56
C PHE A 143 -0.19 -4.66 5.57
N THR A 144 0.67 -5.57 5.11
CA THR A 144 1.28 -6.62 5.93
C THR A 144 2.79 -6.44 5.96
N LEU A 145 3.37 -6.43 7.16
CA LEU A 145 4.81 -6.51 7.36
C LEU A 145 5.19 -7.93 7.81
N ALA A 146 6.26 -8.47 7.26
CA ALA A 146 6.86 -9.73 7.71
C ALA A 146 8.36 -9.58 7.93
N GLY A 147 8.91 -10.35 8.86
CA GLY A 147 10.35 -10.42 9.16
C GLY A 147 10.86 -11.87 9.09
N LYS A 148 12.18 -12.04 9.06
CA LYS A 148 12.81 -13.38 9.03
C LYS A 148 12.53 -14.19 10.30
N SER A 149 12.46 -13.56 11.47
CA SER A 149 11.97 -14.16 12.70
C SER A 149 10.64 -13.51 13.08
N MET A 150 9.54 -14.06 12.58
CA MET A 150 8.22 -13.74 13.13
C MET A 150 8.10 -14.44 14.49
N ASP A 151 8.56 -13.79 15.56
CA ASP A 151 8.19 -14.18 16.92
C ASP A 151 6.79 -13.61 17.20
N PRO A 152 5.73 -14.42 17.23
CA PRO A 152 4.37 -13.95 17.49
C PRO A 152 4.21 -13.31 18.88
N ARG A 153 5.17 -13.52 19.80
CA ARG A 153 5.19 -12.89 21.13
C ARG A 153 5.81 -11.49 21.13
N LYS A 154 6.63 -11.16 20.14
CA LYS A 154 7.15 -9.81 19.90
C LYS A 154 6.32 -9.15 18.81
N GLY A 155 5.17 -8.62 19.21
CA GLY A 155 4.33 -7.83 18.31
C GLY A 155 5.08 -6.60 17.78
N ILE A 156 4.89 -6.28 16.51
CA ILE A 156 5.32 -5.01 15.92
C ILE A 156 4.31 -3.92 16.28
N THR A 157 4.80 -2.78 16.74
CA THR A 157 3.95 -1.65 17.13
C THR A 157 3.64 -0.72 15.95
N GLU A 158 2.71 0.22 16.15
CA GLU A 158 2.44 1.30 15.20
C GLU A 158 3.69 2.14 14.91
N THR A 159 4.49 2.40 15.95
CA THR A 159 5.75 3.13 15.86
C THR A 159 6.74 2.38 14.97
N ASP A 160 6.83 1.07 15.12
CA ASP A 160 7.70 0.23 14.31
C ASP A 160 7.27 0.24 12.83
N ALA A 161 5.96 0.10 12.57
CA ALA A 161 5.42 0.19 11.22
C ALA A 161 5.67 1.57 10.58
N LYS A 162 5.55 2.65 11.36
CA LYS A 162 5.89 4.00 10.90
C LYS A 162 7.38 4.13 10.59
N ASN A 163 8.24 3.64 11.48
CA ASN A 163 9.68 3.67 11.32
C ASN A 163 10.15 2.83 10.12
N PHE A 164 9.44 1.73 9.81
CA PHE A 164 9.67 0.95 8.60
C PHE A 164 9.50 1.81 7.34
N PHE A 165 8.38 2.54 7.19
CA PHE A 165 8.18 3.43 6.04
C PHE A 165 9.15 4.61 6.02
N LYS A 166 9.49 5.16 7.20
CA LYS A 166 10.52 6.20 7.32
C LYS A 166 11.92 5.73 6.95
N GLY A 167 12.14 4.42 6.82
CA GLY A 167 13.44 3.82 6.59
C GLY A 167 14.35 3.86 7.82
N ASP A 168 13.80 4.04 9.02
CA ASP A 168 14.52 4.24 10.29
C ASP A 168 14.40 3.05 11.25
N HIS A 169 13.77 1.96 10.84
CA HIS A 169 13.58 0.80 11.69
C HIS A 169 14.92 0.06 11.92
N SER A 170 15.27 -0.15 13.19
CA SER A 170 16.52 -0.80 13.62
C SER A 170 16.39 -2.31 13.83
N GLY A 171 15.17 -2.82 14.00
CA GLY A 171 14.91 -4.26 14.09
C GLY A 171 15.03 -4.96 12.74
N GLU A 172 14.98 -6.30 12.78
CA GLU A 172 15.25 -7.28 11.72
C GLU A 172 14.77 -6.93 10.30
N ASN A 173 15.18 -7.75 9.32
CA ASN A 173 14.82 -7.69 7.88
C ASN A 173 13.29 -7.69 7.62
N LEU A 174 12.61 -6.61 8.02
CA LEU A 174 11.21 -6.37 7.78
C LEU A 174 11.02 -6.01 6.32
N MET A 175 9.94 -6.53 5.77
CA MET A 175 9.49 -6.22 4.43
C MET A 175 7.98 -6.11 4.38
N ILE A 176 7.50 -5.25 3.48
CA ILE A 176 6.09 -5.21 3.11
C ILE A 176 5.83 -6.39 2.19
N THR A 177 4.94 -7.30 2.57
CA THR A 177 4.67 -8.51 1.78
C THR A 177 3.51 -8.31 0.82
N GLU A 178 2.55 -7.47 1.21
CA GLU A 178 1.41 -7.05 0.40
C GLU A 178 0.81 -5.77 0.97
N PHE A 179 0.08 -5.05 0.12
CA PHE A 179 -0.79 -3.96 0.55
C PHE A 179 -1.97 -3.79 -0.40
N VAL A 180 -3.04 -3.18 0.10
CA VAL A 180 -4.16 -2.68 -0.70
C VAL A 180 -4.34 -1.22 -0.44
N LEU A 181 -4.31 -0.43 -1.51
CA LEU A 181 -4.69 0.97 -1.50
C LEU A 181 -6.18 1.09 -1.72
N TYR A 182 -6.83 1.87 -0.88
CA TYR A 182 -8.24 2.23 -0.96
C TYR A 182 -8.34 3.71 -1.24
N TYR A 183 -9.07 4.07 -2.28
CA TYR A 183 -9.28 5.47 -2.66
C TYR A 183 -10.60 5.64 -3.42
N PRO A 184 -11.23 6.82 -3.35
CA PRO A 184 -12.48 7.09 -4.05
C PRO A 184 -12.30 7.10 -5.57
N LEU A 185 -13.34 6.68 -6.28
CA LEU A 185 -13.44 6.96 -7.72
C LEU A 185 -13.52 8.49 -7.96
N PRO A 186 -12.98 8.98 -9.09
CA PRO A 186 -12.97 10.41 -9.43
C PRO A 186 -14.36 10.97 -9.77
N THR A 187 -15.42 10.14 -9.82
CA THR A 187 -16.76 10.53 -10.25
C THR A 187 -17.75 10.70 -9.07
N PRO A 188 -18.73 11.63 -9.17
CA PRO A 188 -19.59 12.07 -8.05
C PRO A 188 -20.62 11.04 -7.50
N ARG A 189 -20.65 9.80 -8.00
CA ARG A 189 -21.46 8.69 -7.42
C ARG A 189 -20.52 7.62 -6.86
N SER A 190 -19.88 8.01 -5.76
CA SER A 190 -18.59 7.55 -5.22
C SER A 190 -18.51 6.07 -4.88
N GLY A 191 -18.05 5.25 -5.81
CA GLY A 191 -17.45 3.96 -5.47
C GLY A 191 -16.04 4.10 -4.87
N LEU A 192 -15.54 3.01 -4.32
CA LEU A 192 -14.17 2.86 -3.83
C LEU A 192 -13.39 1.96 -4.79
N VAL A 193 -12.14 2.31 -5.08
CA VAL A 193 -11.20 1.38 -5.70
C VAL A 193 -10.39 0.73 -4.60
N ALA A 194 -10.33 -0.60 -4.61
CA ALA A 194 -9.36 -1.38 -3.88
C ALA A 194 -8.28 -1.87 -4.86
N GLU A 195 -7.07 -1.36 -4.70
CA GLU A 195 -5.92 -1.69 -5.54
C GLU A 195 -4.91 -2.50 -4.74
N ARG A 196 -4.86 -3.79 -4.99
CA ARG A 196 -3.99 -4.75 -4.33
C ARG A 196 -2.64 -4.85 -5.02
N HIS A 197 -1.57 -4.75 -4.23
CA HIS A 197 -0.19 -4.90 -4.64
C HIS A 197 0.41 -6.12 -3.95
N SER A 198 0.81 -7.11 -4.74
CA SER A 198 1.43 -8.34 -4.27
C SER A 198 2.52 -8.82 -5.24
N THR A 199 3.16 -9.95 -4.93
CA THR A 199 4.13 -10.58 -5.84
C THR A 199 3.51 -11.05 -7.16
N LYS A 200 2.18 -11.19 -7.25
CA LYS A 200 1.46 -11.51 -8.50
C LYS A 200 1.30 -10.30 -9.44
N GLY A 201 1.42 -9.09 -8.92
CA GLY A 201 1.17 -7.85 -9.65
C GLY A 201 0.17 -6.95 -8.95
N VAL A 202 -0.58 -6.19 -9.75
CA VAL A 202 -1.57 -5.21 -9.28
C VAL A 202 -2.97 -5.71 -9.59
N GLY A 203 -3.77 -6.00 -8.56
CA GLY A 203 -5.17 -6.38 -8.68
C GLY A 203 -6.06 -5.17 -8.44
N ILE A 204 -7.07 -4.94 -9.28
CA ILE A 204 -8.01 -3.82 -9.16
C ILE A 204 -9.41 -4.36 -8.93
N GLN A 205 -10.07 -3.87 -7.89
CA GLN A 205 -11.48 -4.10 -7.65
C GLN A 205 -12.18 -2.74 -7.49
N VAL A 206 -13.21 -2.51 -8.30
CA VAL A 206 -14.04 -1.31 -8.22
C VAL A 206 -15.31 -1.67 -7.47
N ARG A 207 -15.58 -0.97 -6.37
CA ARG A 207 -16.76 -1.18 -5.52
C ARG A 207 -17.71 0.00 -5.66
N PRO A 208 -18.87 -0.14 -6.30
CA PRO A 208 -19.86 0.93 -6.34
C PRO A 208 -20.38 1.26 -4.95
N TRP A 209 -20.86 2.50 -4.76
CA TRP A 209 -21.56 2.89 -3.53
C TRP A 209 -22.81 2.02 -3.32
N GLY A 210 -23.08 1.59 -2.09
CA GLY A 210 -24.24 0.74 -1.74
C GLY A 210 -23.95 -0.77 -1.69
N TRP A 211 -22.75 -1.23 -2.05
CA TRP A 211 -22.39 -2.65 -1.94
C TRP A 211 -22.26 -3.15 -0.48
N PHE A 212 -22.19 -2.23 0.48
CA PHE A 212 -22.18 -2.51 1.92
C PHE A 212 -23.58 -2.68 2.54
N GLU A 213 -24.68 -2.46 1.78
CA GLU A 213 -26.06 -2.58 2.30
C GLU A 213 -26.70 -3.97 2.09
N LEU A 214 -25.95 -4.95 1.55
CA LEU A 214 -26.48 -6.29 1.22
C LEU A 214 -25.71 -7.47 1.86
N GLN A 215 -25.03 -7.26 2.99
CA GLN A 215 -24.49 -8.37 3.81
C GLN A 215 -25.05 -8.33 5.23
#